data_AF-A0A415KST1-F1
#
_entry.id   AF-A0A415KST1-F1
#
_cell.length_a   1.000
_cell.length_b   1.000
_cell.length_c   1.000
_cell.angle_alpha   90.00
_cell.angle_beta   90.00
_cell.angle_gamma   90.00
#
_symmetry.space_group_name_H-M   'P 1'
#
loop_
_entity.id
_entity.type
_entity.pdbx_description
1 polymer ?
#
loop_
_entity_poly.entity_id
_entity_poly.type
_entity_poly.pdbx_seq_one_letter_code
_entity_poly.pdbx_strand_id
1 'polypeptide(L)'
;MDAKQLEKMMGFAPGELEKAAAAYEKDEWPKGHTVKLGRPPISDEPSVVLSARVGESVLEAFDAKAKRHGQTRAERLRELITLDARIA
;
A
#
# COMPACT_ATOMS: atom_id res chain seq x y z
N MET A 1 -9.02 22.74 -19.74
CA MET A 1 -7.57 22.56 -19.94
C MET A 1 -7.38 21.84 -21.24
N ASP A 2 -6.44 22.28 -22.07
CA ASP A 2 -6.18 21.69 -23.39
C ASP A 2 -5.25 20.47 -23.25
N ALA A 3 -5.45 19.41 -24.05
CA ALA A 3 -4.67 18.16 -23.94
C ALA A 3 -3.16 18.40 -24.07
N LYS A 4 -2.76 19.31 -24.97
CA LYS A 4 -1.35 19.72 -25.17
C LYS A 4 -0.75 20.41 -23.95
N GLN A 5 -1.56 21.13 -23.17
CA GLN A 5 -1.10 21.75 -21.93
C GLN A 5 -0.89 20.69 -20.84
N LEU A 6 -1.76 19.70 -20.77
CA LEU A 6 -1.66 18.58 -19.83
C LEU A 6 -0.40 17.74 -20.09
N GLU A 7 -0.13 17.43 -21.36
CA GLU A 7 1.05 16.69 -21.82
C GLU A 7 2.35 17.39 -21.39
N LYS A 8 2.43 18.71 -21.63
CA LYS A 8 3.58 19.51 -21.23
C LYS A 8 3.76 19.56 -19.71
N MET A 9 2.68 19.60 -18.94
CA MET A 9 2.74 19.62 -17.47
C MET A 9 3.18 18.28 -16.87
N MET A 10 2.77 17.17 -17.47
CA MET A 10 3.10 15.82 -17.00
C MET A 10 4.40 15.26 -17.60
N GLY A 11 5.04 16.02 -18.50
CA GLY A 11 6.31 15.61 -19.15
C GLY A 11 6.14 14.59 -20.27
N PHE A 12 4.93 14.43 -20.82
CA PHE A 12 4.66 13.57 -21.97
C PHE A 12 4.90 14.31 -23.29
N ALA A 13 5.35 13.60 -24.32
CA ALA A 13 5.40 14.18 -25.66
C ALA A 13 3.98 14.35 -26.25
N PRO A 14 3.79 15.23 -27.24
CA PRO A 14 2.47 15.46 -27.84
C PRO A 14 1.88 14.17 -28.44
N GLY A 15 0.68 13.79 -28.00
CA GLY A 15 -0.01 12.55 -28.38
C GLY A 15 0.46 11.29 -27.64
N GLU A 16 1.40 11.37 -26.70
CA GLU A 16 1.78 10.22 -25.87
C GLU A 16 0.80 9.96 -24.75
N LEU A 17 0.14 10.99 -24.22
CA LEU A 17 -0.81 10.81 -23.12
C LEU A 17 -2.00 9.97 -23.55
N GLU A 18 -2.53 10.20 -24.76
CA GLU A 18 -3.61 9.39 -25.34
C GLU A 18 -3.16 7.95 -25.62
N LYS A 19 -1.92 7.76 -26.08
CA LYS A 19 -1.36 6.41 -26.29
C LYS A 19 -1.16 5.66 -24.97
N ALA A 20 -0.68 6.35 -23.93
CA ALA A 20 -0.51 5.80 -22.60
C ALA A 20 -1.87 5.48 -21.96
N ALA A 21 -2.86 6.35 -22.12
CA ALA A 21 -4.23 6.11 -21.67
C ALA A 21 -4.85 4.90 -22.38
N ALA A 22 -4.74 4.82 -23.71
CA ALA A 22 -5.22 3.67 -24.48
C ALA A 22 -4.50 2.37 -24.12
N ALA A 23 -3.21 2.43 -23.77
CA ALA A 23 -2.45 1.29 -23.30
C ALA A 23 -2.82 0.90 -21.85
N TYR A 24 -3.15 1.86 -20.98
CA TYR A 24 -3.67 1.61 -19.65
C TYR A 24 -5.05 0.93 -19.70
N GLU A 25 -5.95 1.40 -20.56
CA GLU A 25 -7.27 0.79 -20.77
C GLU A 25 -7.20 -0.64 -21.33
N LYS A 26 -6.10 -0.99 -21.98
CA LYS A 26 -5.84 -2.33 -22.53
C LYS A 26 -5.00 -3.22 -21.60
N ASP A 27 -4.71 -2.77 -20.37
CA ASP A 27 -3.81 -3.44 -19.43
C ASP A 27 -2.37 -3.64 -19.96
N GLU A 28 -1.95 -2.86 -20.95
CA GLU A 28 -0.63 -2.94 -21.60
C GLU A 28 0.39 -1.95 -21.00
N TRP A 29 -0.02 -1.11 -20.04
CA TRP A 29 0.81 -0.05 -19.46
C TRP A 29 0.89 -0.11 -17.92
N PRO A 30 2.10 -0.09 -17.32
CA PRO A 30 3.42 -0.15 -17.94
C PRO A 30 3.81 -1.59 -18.35
N LYS A 31 4.48 -1.73 -19.50
CA LYS A 31 4.96 -3.04 -20.01
C LYS A 31 5.72 -3.83 -18.92
N GLY A 32 5.28 -5.06 -18.67
CA GLY A 32 5.91 -5.96 -17.70
C GLY A 32 5.43 -5.80 -16.26
N HIS A 33 4.51 -4.86 -15.98
CA HIS A 33 3.85 -4.74 -14.69
C HIS A 33 2.38 -5.16 -14.82
N THR A 34 1.95 -6.09 -13.97
CA THR A 34 0.52 -6.33 -13.78
C THR A 34 -0.03 -5.19 -12.93
N VAL A 35 -0.89 -4.35 -13.52
CA VAL A 35 -1.66 -3.35 -12.78
C VAL A 35 -2.62 -4.12 -11.87
N LYS A 36 -2.26 -4.29 -10.60
CA LYS A 36 -3.16 -4.89 -9.60
C LYS A 36 -4.16 -3.83 -9.18
N LEU A 37 -5.37 -3.88 -9.76
CA LEU A 37 -6.47 -3.04 -9.34
C LEU A 37 -6.79 -3.27 -7.86
N GLY A 38 -6.70 -2.23 -7.03
CA GLY A 38 -7.02 -2.32 -5.60
C GLY A 38 -6.09 -1.52 -4.71
N ARG A 39 -6.25 -1.68 -3.39
CA ARG A 39 -5.29 -1.13 -2.43
C ARG A 39 -3.99 -1.92 -2.55
N PRO A 40 -2.83 -1.26 -2.57
CA PRO A 40 -1.55 -1.95 -2.48
C PRO A 40 -1.56 -2.94 -1.31
N PRO A 41 -1.06 -4.17 -1.52
CA PRO A 41 -1.03 -5.17 -0.47
C PRO A 41 -0.11 -4.70 0.66
N ILE A 42 -0.48 -5.05 1.89
CA ILE A 42 0.27 -4.69 3.10
C ILE A 42 1.51 -5.59 3.29
N SER A 43 1.56 -6.74 2.60
CA SER A 43 2.65 -7.72 2.61
C SER A 43 2.75 -8.41 1.25
N ASP A 44 3.93 -8.94 0.92
CA ASP A 44 4.16 -9.75 -0.28
C ASP A 44 3.48 -11.13 -0.19
N GLU A 45 3.31 -11.65 1.02
CA GLU A 45 2.61 -12.90 1.28
C GLU A 45 1.09 -12.68 1.52
N PRO A 46 0.24 -13.68 1.22
CA PRO A 46 -1.18 -13.62 1.53
C PRO A 46 -1.41 -13.36 3.03
N SER A 47 -2.08 -12.26 3.35
CA SER A 47 -2.36 -11.87 4.74
C SER A 47 -3.61 -12.59 5.26
N VAL A 48 -3.55 -13.07 6.51
CA VAL A 48 -4.69 -13.65 7.24
C VAL A 48 -5.07 -12.78 8.45
N VAL A 49 -6.32 -12.86 8.87
CA VAL A 49 -6.83 -12.07 10.01
C VAL A 49 -6.49 -12.77 11.32
N LEU A 50 -5.76 -12.07 12.19
CA LEU A 50 -5.61 -12.44 13.60
C LEU A 50 -6.51 -11.52 14.45
N SER A 51 -7.34 -12.13 15.30
CA SER A 51 -8.20 -11.39 16.23
C SER A 51 -8.08 -11.94 17.64
N ALA A 52 -8.05 -11.04 18.63
CA ALA A 52 -7.99 -11.38 20.05
C ALA A 52 -8.73 -10.31 20.86
N ARG A 53 -9.29 -10.71 22.01
CA ARG A 53 -9.89 -9.79 22.98
C ARG A 53 -8.87 -9.46 24.05
N VAL A 54 -8.74 -8.17 24.38
CA VAL A 54 -7.88 -7.66 25.45
C VAL A 54 -8.66 -6.65 26.28
N GLY A 55 -8.23 -6.41 27.52
CA GLY A 55 -8.79 -5.34 28.34
C GLY A 55 -8.50 -3.96 27.75
N GLU A 56 -9.39 -3.00 27.99
CA GLU A 56 -9.26 -1.62 27.47
C GLU A 56 -7.94 -0.98 27.90
N SER A 57 -7.55 -1.14 29.18
CA SER A 57 -6.29 -0.63 29.71
C SER A 57 -5.05 -1.20 29.01
N VAL A 58 -5.12 -2.47 28.58
CA VAL A 58 -4.04 -3.12 27.82
C VAL A 58 -3.96 -2.53 26.41
N LEU A 59 -5.11 -2.28 25.78
CA LEU A 59 -5.17 -1.66 24.45
C LEU A 59 -4.60 -0.24 24.48
N GLU A 60 -4.96 0.57 25.47
CA GLU A 60 -4.44 1.94 25.61
C GLU A 60 -2.92 1.95 25.82
N ALA A 61 -2.42 1.08 26.71
CA ALA A 61 -0.98 0.94 26.94
C ALA A 61 -0.24 0.49 25.67
N PHE A 62 -0.84 -0.41 24.89
CA PHE A 62 -0.30 -0.87 23.63
C PHE A 62 -0.24 0.25 22.58
N ASP A 63 -1.30 1.04 22.44
CA ASP A 63 -1.34 2.18 21.52
C ASP A 63 -0.32 3.25 21.89
N ALA A 64 -0.17 3.54 23.19
CA ALA A 64 0.86 4.46 23.68
C ALA A 64 2.27 3.96 23.31
N LYS A 65 2.52 2.65 23.42
CA LYS A 65 3.79 2.04 23.01
C LYS A 65 4.00 2.10 21.50
N ALA A 66 2.99 1.78 20.69
CA ALA A 66 3.05 1.89 19.23
C ALA A 66 3.41 3.31 18.79
N LYS A 67 2.77 4.34 19.38
CA LYS A 67 3.08 5.75 19.12
C LYS A 67 4.53 6.11 19.44
N ARG A 68 5.10 5.59 20.54
CA ARG A 68 6.52 5.80 20.89
C ARG A 68 7.49 5.22 19.86
N HIS A 69 7.07 4.19 19.13
CA HIS A 69 7.82 3.59 18.03
C HIS A 69 7.51 4.21 16.66
N GLY A 70 6.66 5.25 16.59
CA GLY A 70 6.23 5.85 15.32
C GLY A 70 5.36 4.94 14.46
N GLN A 71 4.71 3.95 15.08
CA GLN A 71 3.94 2.91 14.41
C GLN A 71 2.45 3.03 14.72
N THR A 72 1.62 2.57 13.79
CA THR A 72 0.22 2.25 14.04
C THR A 72 0.10 0.98 14.90
N ARG A 73 -1.07 0.81 15.53
CA ARG A 73 -1.40 -0.41 16.28
C ARG A 73 -1.16 -1.68 15.47
N ALA A 74 -1.60 -1.70 14.20
CA ALA A 74 -1.49 -2.86 13.33
C ALA A 74 -0.04 -3.15 12.90
N GLU A 75 0.77 -2.12 12.70
CA GLU A 75 2.21 -2.29 12.40
C GLU A 75 2.94 -2.89 13.59
N ARG A 76 2.72 -2.33 14.79
CA ARG A 76 3.35 -2.84 16.02
C ARG A 76 2.95 -4.29 16.30
N LEU A 77 1.66 -4.61 16.12
CA LEU A 77 1.16 -5.97 16.32
C LEU A 77 1.81 -6.95 15.34
N ARG A 78 1.86 -6.60 14.05
CA ARG A 78 2.53 -7.42 13.02
C ARG A 78 4.00 -7.66 13.35
N GLU A 79 4.74 -6.60 13.70
CA GLU A 79 6.15 -6.70 14.09
C GLU A 79 6.36 -7.69 15.25
N LEU A 80 5.57 -7.57 16.32
CA LEU A 80 5.71 -8.43 17.49
C LEU A 80 5.40 -9.90 17.19
N ILE A 81 4.35 -10.17 16.40
CA ILE A 81 3.99 -11.54 15.99
C ILE A 81 5.09 -12.14 15.12
N THR A 82 5.63 -11.36 14.17
CA THR A 82 6.71 -11.82 13.30
C THR A 82 7.99 -12.10 14.09
N LEU A 83 8.33 -11.27 15.07
CA LEU A 83 9.48 -11.49 15.94
C LEU A 83 9.31 -12.76 16.78
N ASP A 84 8.13 -12.97 17.36
CA ASP A 84 7.82 -14.15 18.18
C ASP A 84 7.85 -15.45 17.35
N ALA A 85 7.21 -15.44 16.18
CA ALA A 85 7.13 -16.60 15.29
C ALA A 85 8.47 -17.02 14.67
N ARG A 86 9.47 -16.13 14.63
CA ARG A 86 10.81 -16.41 14.06
C ARG A 86 11.75 -17.11 15.05
N ILE A 87 11.40 -17.22 16.33
CA ILE A 87 12.28 -17.78 17.38
C ILE A 87 11.95 -19.27 17.66
N ALA A 88 11.45 -20.01 16.66
CA ALA A 88 11.17 -21.44 16.77
C ALA A 88 12.23 -22.31 16.09
#